data_AF-A0A512M5M7-F1
#
_entry.id   AF-A0A512M5M7-F1
#
_cell.length_a   1.000
_cell.length_b   1.000
_cell.length_c   1.000
_cell.angle_alpha   90.00
_cell.angle_beta   90.00
_cell.angle_gamma   90.00
#
_symmetry.space_group_name_H-M   'P 1'
#
loop_
_entity.id
_entity.type
_entity.pdbx_description
1 polymer ?
#
loop_
_entity_poly.entity_id
_entity_poly.type
_entity_poly.pdbx_seq_one_letter_code
_entity_poly.pdbx_strand_id
1 'polypeptide(L)'
;MTVNEAQLEPKHQNLWKKGLLAIEQKNWEYAASLILPIVKDVPTFLDGRKALRRAEGEYIGTGKKFSLGFGGGGGKKDPWEAIADLEERVFQKDPFSESGNRQLYDLAVKVQFYDLASFALETLRMAQPTNTKLLHQLATHYMTYEQPENAAKTYKAIVEIDPRDMLAIKGEKDAAARGSIMRQGWGGNFRDAVKNTDEQNELELLNKQGRTTEQTESLLASFSAKYDAEPSNINHVKAIAQLYEELGDLTNALSFFEYALTLNPGDVSLQRRAELLRDKSQDAYIAQIEAWLAAYPDAPEAAEQRQNLAAIRLQRASSMISEAKARVERNPTDKGLRFELGQAFFAAEMFTEALPELQQAKANPHIRIKAMLLLGRCFEKKNMNDLARSSFSEANKELTIMDNTKKEILYELALVCEKMGDKAASLDALKEIYNADYGYKDVAKRVESSYS
;
A
#
# COMPACT_ATOMS: atom_id res chain seq x y z
N MET A 1 25.95 -26.78 25.75
CA MET A 1 24.53 -26.76 26.16
C MET A 1 24.43 -26.04 27.49
N THR A 2 23.64 -24.97 27.56
CA THR A 2 23.42 -24.17 28.78
C THR A 2 22.55 -24.97 29.74
N VAL A 3 22.95 -25.06 31.02
CA VAL A 3 22.16 -25.72 32.06
C VAL A 3 21.13 -24.72 32.59
N ASN A 4 19.88 -25.14 32.76
CA ASN A 4 18.84 -24.36 33.42
C ASN A 4 18.61 -24.81 34.87
N GLU A 5 17.83 -24.04 35.65
CA GLU A 5 17.57 -24.34 37.07
C GLU A 5 17.02 -25.76 37.29
N ALA A 6 16.11 -26.23 36.45
CA ALA A 6 15.48 -27.55 36.60
C ALA A 6 16.47 -28.71 36.38
N GLN A 7 17.57 -28.46 35.68
CA GLN A 7 18.61 -29.44 35.36
C GLN A 7 19.73 -29.50 36.40
N LEU A 8 19.72 -28.62 37.40
CA LEU A 8 20.69 -28.67 38.50
C LEU A 8 20.50 -29.92 39.37
N GLU A 9 21.58 -30.45 39.93
CA GLU A 9 21.50 -31.51 40.94
C GLU A 9 20.72 -31.02 42.18
N PRO A 10 20.05 -31.91 42.94
CA PRO A 10 19.24 -31.51 44.11
C PRO A 10 20.00 -30.64 45.13
N LYS A 11 21.30 -30.90 45.32
CA LYS A 11 22.18 -30.09 46.20
C LYS A 11 22.29 -28.64 45.71
N HIS A 12 22.43 -28.43 44.40
CA HIS A 12 22.56 -27.13 43.77
C HIS A 12 21.21 -26.43 43.63
N GLN A 13 20.11 -27.15 43.38
CA GLN A 13 18.76 -26.58 43.40
C GLN A 13 18.41 -25.96 44.75
N ASN A 14 18.77 -26.62 45.86
CA ASN A 14 18.52 -26.09 47.20
C ASN A 14 19.36 -24.83 47.49
N LEU A 15 20.66 -24.86 47.14
CA LEU A 15 21.53 -23.68 47.25
C LEU A 15 21.02 -22.53 46.38
N TRP A 16 20.58 -22.81 45.16
CA TRP A 16 20.03 -21.82 44.23
C TRP A 16 18.79 -21.12 44.79
N LYS A 17 17.80 -21.88 45.28
CA LYS A 17 16.59 -21.34 45.91
C LYS A 17 16.91 -20.45 47.11
N LYS A 18 17.84 -20.90 47.97
CA LYS A 18 18.28 -20.09 49.12
C LYS A 18 19.03 -18.83 48.68
N GLY A 19 19.86 -18.93 47.64
CA GLY A 19 20.57 -17.80 47.04
C GLY A 19 19.62 -16.74 46.48
N LEU A 20 18.59 -17.16 45.73
CA LEU A 20 17.55 -16.27 45.22
C LEU A 20 16.76 -15.60 46.36
N LEU A 21 16.38 -16.34 47.40
CA LEU A 21 15.73 -15.76 48.58
C LEU A 21 16.64 -14.74 49.28
N ALA A 22 17.94 -15.00 49.38
CA ALA A 22 18.90 -14.06 49.95
C ALA A 22 19.02 -12.78 49.10
N ILE A 23 18.97 -12.89 47.76
CA ILE A 23 18.90 -11.74 46.84
C ILE A 23 17.63 -10.92 47.09
N GLU A 24 16.46 -11.56 47.23
CA GLU A 24 15.19 -10.87 47.52
C GLU A 24 15.24 -10.12 48.86
N GLN A 25 15.88 -10.73 49.86
CA GLN A 25 16.11 -10.14 51.17
C GLN A 25 17.25 -9.11 51.18
N LYS A 26 17.87 -8.83 50.03
CA LYS A 26 19.04 -7.93 49.87
C LYS A 26 20.25 -8.33 50.72
N ASN A 27 20.36 -9.61 51.08
CA ASN A 27 21.52 -10.17 51.76
C ASN A 27 22.55 -10.63 50.71
N TRP A 28 23.22 -9.65 50.11
CA TRP A 28 24.05 -9.82 48.92
C TRP A 28 25.29 -10.70 49.13
N GLU A 29 25.98 -10.54 50.26
CA GLU A 29 27.16 -11.35 50.60
C GLU A 29 26.81 -12.82 50.76
N TYR A 30 25.73 -13.10 51.49
CA TYR A 30 25.26 -14.45 51.71
C TYR A 30 24.76 -15.08 50.40
N ALA A 31 24.02 -14.33 49.59
CA ALA A 31 23.62 -14.75 48.26
C ALA A 31 24.82 -15.16 47.39
N ALA A 32 25.87 -14.33 47.34
CA ALA A 32 27.08 -14.64 46.58
C ALA A 32 27.77 -15.90 47.10
N SER A 33 27.85 -16.09 48.42
CA SER A 33 28.44 -17.30 49.03
C SER A 33 27.68 -18.59 48.69
N LEU A 34 26.36 -18.51 48.51
CA LEU A 34 25.51 -19.66 48.17
C LEU A 34 25.56 -19.99 46.68
N ILE A 35 25.71 -18.99 45.81
CA ILE A 35 25.66 -19.15 44.35
C ILE A 35 27.04 -19.47 43.76
N LEU A 36 28.14 -18.96 44.33
CA LEU A 36 29.49 -19.21 43.81
C LEU A 36 29.83 -20.70 43.66
N PRO A 37 29.56 -21.59 44.64
CA PRO A 37 29.84 -23.03 44.48
C PRO A 37 29.08 -23.65 43.30
N ILE A 38 27.87 -23.17 43.01
CA ILE A 38 27.04 -23.68 41.92
C ILE A 38 27.68 -23.36 40.56
N VAL A 39 28.10 -22.12 40.34
CA VAL A 39 28.67 -21.70 39.04
C VAL A 39 30.07 -22.26 38.79
N LYS A 40 30.79 -22.64 39.86
CA LYS A 40 32.05 -23.37 39.78
C LYS A 40 31.83 -24.83 39.38
N ASP A 41 30.87 -25.50 40.02
CA ASP A 41 30.55 -26.92 39.75
C ASP A 41 29.80 -27.10 38.42
N VAL A 42 29.02 -26.10 38.00
CA VAL A 42 28.21 -26.11 36.78
C VAL A 42 28.58 -24.91 35.90
N PRO A 43 29.69 -25.01 35.13
CA PRO A 43 30.25 -23.85 34.44
C PRO A 43 29.32 -23.22 33.40
N THR A 44 28.38 -24.00 32.86
CA THR A 44 27.39 -23.57 31.86
C THR A 44 26.08 -23.02 32.45
N PHE A 45 25.98 -22.89 33.78
CA PHE A 45 24.81 -22.29 34.45
C PHE A 45 24.87 -20.76 34.43
N LEU A 46 24.44 -20.17 33.32
CA LEU A 46 24.56 -18.73 33.08
C LEU A 46 23.67 -17.88 34.01
N ASP A 47 22.47 -18.35 34.34
CA ASP A 47 21.56 -17.61 35.23
C ASP A 47 22.14 -17.50 36.65
N GLY A 48 22.85 -18.54 37.11
CA GLY A 48 23.66 -18.48 38.32
C GLY A 48 24.73 -17.40 38.26
N ARG A 49 25.47 -17.30 37.14
CA ARG A 49 26.51 -16.27 36.96
C ARG A 49 25.93 -14.85 36.95
N LYS A 50 24.79 -14.64 36.28
CA LYS A 50 24.09 -13.34 36.29
C LYS A 50 23.65 -12.95 37.70
N ALA A 51 23.07 -13.89 38.45
CA ALA A 51 22.63 -13.64 39.82
C ALA A 51 23.82 -13.42 40.77
N LEU A 52 24.89 -14.20 40.62
CA LEU A 52 26.14 -14.01 41.36
C LEU A 52 26.72 -12.62 41.09
N ARG A 53 26.88 -12.23 39.83
CA ARG A 53 27.45 -10.92 39.45
C ARG A 53 26.64 -9.75 39.98
N ARG A 54 25.31 -9.87 39.99
CA ARG A 54 24.43 -8.89 40.63
C ARG A 54 24.70 -8.81 42.14
N ALA A 55 24.74 -9.94 42.82
CA ALA A 55 24.99 -9.98 44.26
C ALA A 55 26.37 -9.42 44.62
N GLU A 56 27.42 -9.77 43.86
CA GLU A 56 28.77 -9.24 44.04
C GLU A 56 28.83 -7.72 43.81
N GLY A 57 28.15 -7.22 42.76
CA GLY A 57 28.07 -5.79 42.45
C GLY A 57 27.41 -4.97 43.56
N GLU A 58 26.27 -5.45 44.08
CA GLU A 58 25.52 -4.80 45.17
C GLU A 58 26.27 -4.89 46.51
N TYR A 59 26.89 -6.04 46.80
CA TYR A 59 27.71 -6.23 47.99
C TYR A 59 28.88 -5.24 48.04
N ILE A 60 29.66 -5.14 46.96
CA ILE A 60 30.87 -4.30 46.92
C ILE A 60 30.52 -2.80 46.84
N GLY A 61 29.37 -2.46 46.24
CA GLY A 61 28.81 -1.11 46.22
C GLY A 61 28.54 -0.50 47.60
N THR A 62 28.46 -1.32 48.66
CA THR A 62 28.23 -0.88 50.05
C THR A 62 29.49 -0.54 50.86
N GLY A 63 30.68 -0.59 50.24
CA GLY A 63 31.88 0.08 50.76
C GLY A 63 33.07 -0.84 51.06
N LYS A 64 33.97 -0.95 50.08
CA LYS A 64 35.43 -0.76 50.22
C LYS A 64 36.08 -1.02 48.86
N LYS A 65 36.57 0.05 48.21
CA LYS A 65 37.50 -0.09 47.08
C LYS A 65 38.88 -0.37 47.64
N PHE A 66 39.43 -1.55 47.37
CA PHE A 66 40.85 -1.83 47.53
C PHE A 66 41.39 -2.34 46.20
N SER A 67 42.21 -1.52 45.55
CA SER A 67 42.95 -1.92 44.36
C SER A 67 44.32 -2.41 44.79
N LEU A 68 44.59 -3.70 44.63
CA LEU A 68 45.95 -4.22 44.52
C LEU A 68 45.96 -5.28 43.43
N GLY A 69 46.63 -4.95 42.33
CA GLY A 69 46.88 -5.89 41.24
C GLY A 69 47.73 -7.06 41.73
N PHE A 70 47.35 -8.26 41.32
CA PHE A 70 48.26 -9.39 41.25
C PHE A 70 48.15 -10.00 39.85
N GLY A 71 49.24 -9.87 39.11
CA GLY A 71 49.53 -10.73 37.98
C GLY A 71 50.17 -12.04 38.43
N GLY A 72 50.13 -13.03 37.54
CA GLY A 72 51.05 -14.16 37.55
C GLY A 72 50.41 -15.53 37.79
N GLY A 73 50.41 -16.35 36.74
CA GLY A 73 50.02 -17.76 36.81
C GLY A 73 50.08 -18.44 35.45
N GLY A 74 51.25 -18.37 34.79
CA GLY A 74 51.52 -19.01 33.51
C GLY A 74 51.50 -20.53 33.61
N GLY A 75 50.51 -21.12 32.97
CA GLY A 75 50.38 -22.53 32.62
C GLY A 75 49.19 -22.65 31.67
N LYS A 76 49.22 -23.61 30.73
CA LYS A 76 48.04 -23.92 29.91
C LYS A 76 46.97 -24.59 30.80
N LYS A 77 46.35 -23.82 31.69
CA LYS A 77 45.20 -24.25 32.46
C LYS A 77 44.03 -24.54 31.52
N ASP A 78 43.20 -25.49 31.90
CA ASP A 78 41.95 -25.75 31.19
C ASP A 78 41.11 -24.46 31.17
N PRO A 79 40.48 -24.10 30.04
CA PRO A 79 39.69 -22.87 29.96
C PRO A 79 38.57 -22.78 31.00
N TRP A 80 37.93 -23.89 31.39
CA TRP A 80 36.88 -23.88 32.41
C TRP A 80 37.44 -23.68 33.81
N GLU A 81 38.60 -24.26 34.12
CA GLU A 81 39.31 -23.96 35.37
C GLU A 81 39.69 -22.49 35.45
N ALA A 82 40.16 -21.90 34.35
CA ALA A 82 40.49 -20.48 34.29
C ALA A 82 39.25 -19.59 34.47
N ILE A 83 38.08 -19.98 33.92
CA ILE A 83 36.81 -19.29 34.15
C ILE A 83 36.38 -19.38 35.62
N ALA A 84 36.51 -20.55 36.26
CA ALA A 84 36.20 -20.72 37.68
C ALA A 84 37.12 -19.89 38.59
N ASP A 85 38.42 -19.82 38.27
CA ASP A 85 39.39 -18.98 38.97
C ASP A 85 39.02 -17.49 38.89
N LEU A 86 38.47 -17.02 37.76
CA LEU A 86 38.00 -15.64 37.62
C LEU A 86 36.82 -15.34 38.56
N GLU A 87 35.83 -16.22 38.65
CA GLU A 87 34.69 -16.05 39.57
C GLU A 87 35.16 -15.97 41.02
N GLU A 88 36.03 -16.90 41.44
CA GLU A 88 36.47 -16.97 42.84
C GLU A 88 37.45 -15.87 43.24
N ARG A 89 38.36 -15.45 42.34
CA ARG A 89 39.52 -14.62 42.74
C ARG A 89 39.44 -13.18 42.25
N VAL A 90 38.70 -12.93 41.18
CA VAL A 90 38.59 -11.61 40.54
C VAL A 90 37.22 -11.01 40.82
N PHE A 91 36.15 -11.69 40.43
CA PHE A 91 34.82 -11.07 40.43
C PHE A 91 34.20 -10.90 41.83
N GLN A 92 34.56 -11.76 42.80
CA GLN A 92 34.26 -11.51 44.22
C GLN A 92 34.84 -10.19 44.78
N LYS A 93 35.85 -9.60 44.13
CA LYS A 93 36.53 -8.37 44.60
C LYS A 93 36.25 -7.17 43.71
N ASP A 94 36.20 -7.41 42.41
CA ASP A 94 35.91 -6.40 41.39
C ASP A 94 35.07 -7.06 40.27
N PRO A 95 33.74 -7.08 40.42
CA PRO A 95 32.83 -7.75 39.49
C PRO A 95 32.80 -7.05 38.13
N PHE A 96 33.21 -5.78 38.10
CA PHE A 96 33.23 -4.95 36.90
C PHE A 96 34.65 -4.77 36.34
N SER A 97 35.62 -5.56 36.83
CA SER A 97 37.02 -5.49 36.40
C SER A 97 37.16 -5.59 34.89
N GLU A 98 37.82 -4.60 34.27
CA GLU A 98 37.98 -4.57 32.82
C GLU A 98 38.82 -5.76 32.33
N SER A 99 39.98 -5.99 32.96
CA SER A 99 40.86 -7.10 32.60
C SER A 99 40.20 -8.46 32.85
N GLY A 100 39.50 -8.62 33.97
CA GLY A 100 38.79 -9.85 34.31
C GLY A 100 37.70 -10.21 33.30
N ASN A 101 36.85 -9.24 32.94
CA ASN A 101 35.76 -9.49 31.99
C ASN A 101 36.25 -9.62 30.54
N ARG A 102 37.35 -8.96 30.14
CA ARG A 102 38.01 -9.24 28.84
C ARG A 102 38.56 -10.67 28.78
N GLN A 103 39.23 -11.12 29.85
CA GLN A 103 39.72 -12.48 29.93
C GLN A 103 38.58 -13.51 29.92
N LEU A 104 37.48 -13.24 30.63
CA LEU A 104 36.27 -14.07 30.59
C LEU A 104 35.70 -14.16 29.18
N TYR A 105 35.62 -13.04 28.45
CA TYR A 105 35.18 -13.00 27.06
C TYR A 105 36.03 -13.92 26.17
N ASP A 106 37.35 -13.77 26.21
CA ASP A 106 38.28 -14.55 25.37
C ASP A 106 38.20 -16.06 25.69
N LEU A 107 38.12 -16.41 26.97
CA LEU A 107 37.95 -17.80 27.40
C LEU A 107 36.60 -18.37 26.97
N ALA A 108 35.52 -17.60 27.10
CA ALA A 108 34.17 -18.01 26.71
C ALA A 108 34.05 -18.23 25.20
N VAL A 109 34.66 -17.37 24.37
CA VAL A 109 34.76 -17.58 22.92
C VAL A 109 35.57 -18.85 22.60
N LYS A 110 36.69 -19.07 23.30
CA LYS A 110 37.54 -20.26 23.11
C LYS A 110 36.82 -21.58 23.38
N VAL A 111 35.93 -21.61 24.38
CA VAL A 111 35.09 -22.79 24.68
C VAL A 111 33.75 -22.80 23.93
N GLN A 112 33.56 -21.85 22.99
CA GLN A 112 32.34 -21.70 22.19
C GLN A 112 31.07 -21.49 23.03
N PHE A 113 31.20 -20.88 24.22
CA PHE A 113 30.06 -20.52 25.06
C PHE A 113 29.72 -19.04 24.87
N TYR A 114 29.12 -18.71 23.73
CA TYR A 114 28.95 -17.34 23.27
C TYR A 114 28.01 -16.49 24.14
N ASP A 115 27.05 -17.11 24.84
CA ASP A 115 26.20 -16.38 25.80
C ASP A 115 26.98 -15.89 27.03
N LEU A 116 28.00 -16.66 27.46
CA LEU A 116 28.92 -16.23 28.52
C LEU A 116 29.85 -15.12 28.03
N ALA A 117 30.26 -15.17 26.77
CA ALA A 117 31.01 -14.07 26.14
C ALA A 117 30.16 -12.80 26.06
N SER A 118 28.88 -12.89 25.67
CA SER A 118 27.93 -11.78 25.70
C SER A 118 27.80 -11.20 27.11
N PHE A 119 27.63 -12.06 28.12
CA PHE A 119 27.54 -11.67 29.52
C PHE A 119 28.78 -10.90 30.02
N ALA A 120 29.98 -11.31 29.61
CA ALA A 120 31.20 -10.61 29.98
C ALA A 120 31.26 -9.18 29.39
N LEU A 121 30.90 -9.01 28.12
CA LEU A 121 30.83 -7.69 27.47
C LEU A 121 29.69 -6.82 28.02
N GLU A 122 28.55 -7.41 28.33
CA GLU A 122 27.43 -6.74 29.02
C GLU A 122 27.84 -6.22 30.40
N THR A 123 28.63 -7.01 31.13
CA THR A 123 29.16 -6.58 32.44
C THR A 123 30.13 -5.41 32.29
N LEU A 124 30.99 -5.41 31.26
CA LEU A 124 31.82 -4.24 30.94
C LEU A 124 30.97 -3.02 30.57
N ARG A 125 29.88 -3.21 29.83
CA ARG A 125 28.96 -2.13 29.44
C ARG A 125 28.33 -1.47 30.67
N MET A 126 27.97 -2.25 31.69
CA MET A 126 27.46 -1.70 32.95
C MET A 126 28.47 -0.75 33.62
N ALA A 127 29.77 -1.06 33.53
CA ALA A 127 30.84 -0.24 34.11
C ALA A 127 31.20 0.97 33.23
N GLN A 128 31.08 0.84 31.91
CA GLN A 128 31.48 1.84 30.92
C GLN A 128 30.36 2.08 29.89
N PRO A 129 29.19 2.60 30.30
CA PRO A 129 27.98 2.63 29.46
C PRO A 129 28.10 3.52 28.22
N THR A 130 29.00 4.50 28.23
CA THR A 130 29.22 5.44 27.12
C THR A 130 30.42 5.08 26.23
N ASN A 131 31.12 3.98 26.49
CA ASN A 131 32.27 3.55 25.69
C ASN A 131 31.79 2.92 24.37
N THR A 132 31.70 3.75 23.33
CA THR A 132 31.22 3.33 22.00
C THR A 132 32.06 2.22 21.38
N LYS A 133 33.37 2.17 21.62
CA LYS A 133 34.26 1.09 21.15
C LYS A 133 33.87 -0.27 21.74
N LEU A 134 33.55 -0.30 23.03
CA LEU A 134 33.05 -1.51 23.70
C LEU A 134 31.66 -1.90 23.18
N LEU A 135 30.77 -0.93 22.98
CA LEU A 135 29.43 -1.19 22.43
C LEU A 135 29.49 -1.75 21.00
N HIS A 136 30.41 -1.28 20.16
CA HIS A 136 30.67 -1.86 18.84
C HIS A 136 31.14 -3.30 18.92
N GLN A 137 32.04 -3.62 19.86
CA GLN A 137 32.49 -4.99 20.11
C GLN A 137 31.32 -5.88 20.52
N LEU A 138 30.46 -5.41 21.42
CA LEU A 138 29.26 -6.13 21.88
C LEU A 138 28.24 -6.34 20.75
N ALA A 139 27.96 -5.31 19.96
CA ALA A 139 27.03 -5.40 18.84
C ALA A 139 27.55 -6.35 17.74
N THR A 140 28.86 -6.31 17.45
CA THR A 140 29.51 -7.24 16.50
C THR A 140 29.46 -8.68 17.00
N HIS A 141 29.70 -8.90 18.30
CA HIS A 141 29.55 -10.22 18.93
C HIS A 141 28.13 -10.76 18.76
N TYR A 142 27.12 -9.95 19.09
CA TYR A 142 25.72 -10.33 18.89
C TYR A 142 25.38 -10.65 17.42
N MET A 143 25.89 -9.89 16.45
CA MET A 143 25.69 -10.19 15.02
C MET A 143 26.39 -11.47 14.58
N THR A 144 27.58 -11.75 15.12
CA THR A 144 28.38 -12.95 14.77
C THR A 144 27.68 -14.23 15.22
N TYR A 145 27.05 -14.19 16.38
CA TYR A 145 26.40 -15.36 16.99
C TYR A 145 24.87 -15.29 16.93
N GLU A 146 24.35 -14.68 15.87
CA GLU A 146 22.93 -14.73 15.47
C GLU A 146 21.94 -14.21 16.53
N GLN A 147 22.31 -13.14 17.23
CA GLN A 147 21.44 -12.40 18.15
C GLN A 147 21.13 -10.98 17.64
N PRO A 148 20.51 -10.83 16.45
CA PRO A 148 20.35 -9.54 15.79
C PRO A 148 19.49 -8.54 16.57
N GLU A 149 18.53 -8.99 17.39
CA GLU A 149 17.72 -8.09 18.23
C GLU A 149 18.57 -7.41 19.31
N ASN A 150 19.50 -8.14 19.92
CA ASN A 150 20.42 -7.59 20.93
C ASN A 150 21.45 -6.66 20.27
N ALA A 151 21.91 -7.01 19.07
CA ALA A 151 22.79 -6.13 18.28
C ALA A 151 22.09 -4.81 17.92
N ALA A 152 20.84 -4.83 17.45
CA ALA A 152 20.09 -3.63 17.09
C ALA A 152 19.93 -2.68 18.27
N LYS A 153 19.56 -3.20 19.46
CA LYS A 153 19.50 -2.41 20.70
C LYS A 153 20.85 -1.80 21.07
N THR A 154 21.93 -2.53 20.88
CA THR A 154 23.28 -2.08 21.21
C THR A 154 23.76 -0.99 20.24
N TYR A 155 23.54 -1.15 18.93
CA TYR A 155 23.83 -0.11 17.94
C TYR A 155 23.00 1.15 18.16
N LYS A 156 21.72 1.01 18.49
CA LYS A 156 20.86 2.14 18.85
C LYS A 156 21.43 2.93 20.04
N ALA A 157 21.92 2.24 21.07
CA ALA A 157 22.57 2.90 22.20
C ALA A 157 23.83 3.68 21.78
N ILE A 158 24.60 3.19 20.79
CA ILE A 158 25.74 3.94 20.22
C ILE A 158 25.24 5.19 19.50
N VAL A 159 24.19 5.10 18.69
CA VAL A 159 23.60 6.24 17.96
C VAL A 159 23.06 7.31 18.93
N GLU A 160 22.51 6.90 20.08
CA GLU A 160 22.08 7.81 21.14
C GLU A 160 23.26 8.55 21.80
N ILE A 161 24.44 7.94 21.87
CA ILE A 161 25.68 8.55 22.41
C ILE A 161 26.39 9.41 21.36
N ASP A 162 26.55 8.88 20.14
CA ASP A 162 27.18 9.54 18.99
C ASP A 162 26.31 9.38 17.74
N PRO A 163 25.43 10.36 17.46
CA PRO A 163 24.56 10.35 16.28
C PRO A 163 25.29 10.46 14.94
N ARG A 164 26.61 10.64 14.93
CA ARG A 164 27.44 10.72 13.71
C ARG A 164 28.18 9.43 13.42
N ASP A 165 28.06 8.42 14.27
CA ASP A 165 28.68 7.12 14.08
C ASP A 165 27.99 6.35 12.94
N MET A 166 28.53 6.52 11.73
CA MET A 166 28.01 5.89 10.52
C MET A 166 28.04 4.36 10.57
N LEU A 167 28.97 3.76 11.33
CA LEU A 167 29.02 2.31 11.51
C LEU A 167 27.86 1.83 12.37
N ALA A 168 27.52 2.57 13.43
CA ALA A 168 26.40 2.24 14.29
C ALA A 168 25.04 2.45 13.60
N ILE A 169 24.87 3.54 12.85
CA ILE A 169 23.64 3.81 12.08
C ILE A 169 23.38 2.69 11.07
N LYS A 170 24.42 2.26 10.36
CA LYS A 170 24.31 1.14 9.42
C LYS A 170 24.06 -0.17 10.17
N GLY A 171 24.81 -0.44 11.23
CA GLY A 171 24.70 -1.64 12.05
C GLY A 171 23.31 -1.83 12.66
N GLU A 172 22.66 -0.76 13.12
CA GLU A 172 21.29 -0.80 13.64
C GLU A 172 20.29 -1.28 12.58
N LYS A 173 20.37 -0.72 11.37
CA LYS A 173 19.49 -1.10 10.25
C LYS A 173 19.73 -2.54 9.81
N ASP A 174 21.00 -2.93 9.64
CA ASP A 174 21.39 -4.28 9.21
C ASP A 174 20.95 -5.32 10.26
N ALA A 175 21.12 -5.02 11.55
CA ALA A 175 20.68 -5.89 12.65
C ALA A 175 19.15 -5.98 12.73
N ALA A 176 18.43 -4.86 12.60
CA ALA A 176 16.97 -4.85 12.59
C ALA A 176 16.39 -5.66 11.41
N ALA A 177 16.98 -5.55 10.23
CA ALA A 177 16.59 -6.32 9.06
C ALA A 177 16.84 -7.82 9.28
N ARG A 178 18.03 -8.21 9.77
CA ARG A 178 18.34 -9.62 10.08
C ARG A 178 17.43 -10.21 11.15
N GLY A 179 17.07 -9.44 12.18
CA GLY A 179 16.12 -9.86 13.22
C GLY A 179 14.68 -9.99 12.69
N SER A 180 14.28 -9.18 11.71
CA SER A 180 13.00 -9.37 11.02
C SER A 180 12.98 -10.67 10.22
N ILE A 181 14.06 -10.97 9.49
CA ILE A 181 14.21 -12.21 8.70
C ILE A 181 14.24 -13.44 9.63
N MET A 182 15.00 -13.41 10.73
CA MET A 182 15.04 -14.52 11.69
C MET A 182 13.68 -14.75 12.37
N ARG A 183 12.95 -13.69 12.75
CA ARG A 183 11.59 -13.85 13.31
C ARG A 183 10.61 -14.45 12.32
N GLN A 184 10.70 -14.07 11.05
CA GLN A 184 9.89 -14.67 9.99
C GLN A 184 10.29 -16.14 9.72
N GLY A 185 11.56 -16.50 9.96
CA GLY A 185 12.10 -17.83 9.69
C GLY A 185 11.97 -18.87 10.81
N TRP A 186 11.71 -18.51 12.07
CA TRP A 186 11.87 -19.44 13.22
C TRP A 186 10.73 -19.52 14.24
N GLY A 187 9.56 -18.91 14.01
CA GLY A 187 8.59 -18.65 15.09
C GLY A 187 7.12 -19.04 14.90
N GLY A 188 6.77 -20.17 14.26
CA GLY A 188 5.37 -20.61 14.12
C GLY A 188 5.09 -21.98 14.73
N ASN A 189 4.27 -22.02 15.79
CA ASN A 189 3.59 -23.20 16.36
C ASN A 189 3.03 -24.09 15.24
N PHE A 190 3.04 -25.44 15.25
CA PHE A 190 2.61 -26.24 14.05
C PHE A 190 1.23 -25.84 13.48
N ARG A 191 0.28 -25.44 14.33
CA ARG A 191 -1.02 -24.87 13.92
C ARG A 191 -0.89 -23.48 13.30
N ASP A 192 -0.03 -22.64 13.85
CA ASP A 192 0.31 -21.32 13.32
C ASP A 192 1.23 -21.42 12.09
N ALA A 193 1.99 -22.52 11.92
CA ALA A 193 2.80 -22.81 10.76
C ALA A 193 1.92 -23.29 9.60
N VAL A 194 0.94 -24.17 9.86
CA VAL A 194 -0.10 -24.50 8.87
C VAL A 194 -0.93 -23.26 8.54
N LYS A 195 -1.37 -22.48 9.54
CA LYS A 195 -2.08 -21.23 9.30
C LYS A 195 -1.23 -20.18 8.55
N ASN A 196 0.04 -20.02 8.89
CA ASN A 196 0.95 -19.11 8.18
C ASN A 196 1.30 -19.63 6.79
N THR A 197 1.37 -20.94 6.59
CA THR A 197 1.57 -21.56 5.27
C THR A 197 0.32 -21.37 4.42
N ASP A 198 -0.87 -21.55 4.98
CA ASP A 198 -2.14 -21.32 4.30
C ASP A 198 -2.35 -19.83 4.01
N GLU A 199 -2.05 -18.93 4.95
CA GLU A 199 -2.07 -17.48 4.74
C GLU A 199 -1.01 -17.04 3.73
N GLN A 200 0.19 -17.62 3.75
CA GLN A 200 1.23 -17.35 2.76
C GLN A 200 0.83 -17.85 1.37
N ASN A 201 0.33 -19.08 1.26
CA ASN A 201 -0.18 -19.65 0.02
C ASN A 201 -1.35 -18.84 -0.52
N GLU A 202 -2.24 -18.37 0.36
CA GLU A 202 -3.37 -17.53 -0.01
C GLU A 202 -2.92 -16.15 -0.49
N LEU A 203 -1.94 -15.52 0.17
CA LEU A 203 -1.35 -14.25 -0.25
C LEU A 203 -0.55 -14.40 -1.56
N GLU A 204 0.18 -15.50 -1.73
CA GLU A 204 0.84 -15.84 -3.00
C GLU A 204 -0.20 -16.03 -4.11
N LEU A 205 -1.27 -16.78 -3.82
CA LEU A 205 -2.36 -16.98 -4.77
C LEU A 205 -3.06 -15.66 -5.08
N LEU A 206 -3.25 -14.75 -4.11
CA LEU A 206 -3.81 -13.40 -4.27
C LEU A 206 -2.91 -12.45 -5.06
N ASN A 207 -1.59 -12.67 -5.06
CA ASN A 207 -0.65 -11.90 -5.87
C ASN A 207 -0.38 -12.52 -7.25
N LYS A 208 -0.78 -13.77 -7.47
CA LYS A 208 -0.60 -14.48 -8.75
C LYS A 208 -1.44 -13.86 -9.87
N GLN A 209 -0.80 -13.50 -10.98
CA GLN A 209 -1.52 -13.07 -12.19
C GLN A 209 -2.11 -14.28 -12.94
N GLY A 210 -3.27 -14.09 -13.57
CA GLY A 210 -3.91 -15.13 -14.39
C GLY A 210 -4.53 -16.28 -13.60
N ARG A 211 -5.14 -15.99 -12.44
CA ARG A 211 -5.98 -16.95 -11.70
C ARG A 211 -7.15 -17.44 -12.55
N THR A 212 -7.55 -18.68 -12.35
CA THR A 212 -8.82 -19.20 -12.88
C THR A 212 -9.99 -18.65 -12.07
N THR A 213 -11.18 -18.56 -12.66
CA THR A 213 -12.41 -18.14 -11.94
C THR A 213 -12.63 -18.89 -10.63
N GLU A 214 -12.48 -20.22 -10.64
CA GLU A 214 -12.62 -21.07 -9.43
C GLU A 214 -11.63 -20.71 -8.31
N GLN A 215 -10.39 -20.34 -8.67
CA GLN A 215 -9.37 -19.89 -7.71
C GLN A 215 -9.74 -18.52 -7.12
N THR A 216 -10.25 -17.61 -7.95
CA THR A 216 -10.70 -16.28 -7.52
C THR A 216 -11.93 -16.37 -6.60
N GLU A 217 -12.89 -17.24 -6.91
CA GLU A 217 -14.06 -17.51 -6.07
C GLU A 217 -13.67 -18.17 -4.74
N SER A 218 -12.75 -19.14 -4.76
CA SER A 218 -12.24 -19.77 -3.54
C SER A 218 -11.53 -18.75 -2.63
N LEU A 219 -10.72 -17.84 -3.21
CA LEU A 219 -10.10 -16.75 -2.45
C LEU A 219 -11.16 -15.81 -1.89
N LEU A 220 -12.17 -15.46 -2.67
CA LEU A 220 -13.24 -14.56 -2.25
C LEU A 220 -14.02 -15.14 -1.07
N ALA A 221 -14.30 -16.44 -1.07
CA ALA A 221 -14.94 -17.12 0.07
C ALA A 221 -14.08 -17.06 1.33
N SER A 222 -12.77 -17.31 1.20
CA SER A 222 -11.84 -17.26 2.33
C SER A 222 -11.71 -15.84 2.91
N PHE A 223 -11.49 -14.84 2.06
CA PHE A 223 -11.38 -13.45 2.50
C PHE A 223 -12.70 -12.91 3.04
N SER A 224 -13.86 -13.35 2.53
CA SER A 224 -15.17 -13.03 3.10
C SER A 224 -15.31 -13.54 4.53
N ALA A 225 -14.88 -14.79 4.82
CA ALA A 225 -14.89 -15.31 6.18
C ALA A 225 -13.94 -14.54 7.13
N LYS A 226 -12.81 -14.05 6.62
CA LYS A 226 -11.89 -13.17 7.38
C LYS A 226 -12.50 -11.80 7.64
N TYR A 227 -13.20 -11.24 6.65
CA TYR A 227 -13.95 -10.00 6.79
C TYR A 227 -15.09 -10.12 7.81
N ASP A 228 -15.81 -11.24 7.86
CA ASP A 228 -16.85 -11.46 8.86
C ASP A 228 -16.31 -11.43 10.30
N ALA A 229 -15.07 -11.89 10.50
CA ALA A 229 -14.39 -11.84 11.78
C ALA A 229 -13.79 -10.45 12.09
N GLU A 230 -13.24 -9.77 11.07
CA GLU A 230 -12.60 -8.46 11.20
C GLU A 230 -13.04 -7.47 10.10
N PRO A 231 -14.25 -6.90 10.19
CA PRO A 231 -14.81 -6.10 9.09
C PRO A 231 -14.00 -4.84 8.76
N SER A 232 -13.34 -4.25 9.76
CA SER A 232 -12.53 -3.04 9.60
C SER A 232 -11.09 -3.30 9.20
N ASN A 233 -10.69 -4.55 8.97
CA ASN A 233 -9.34 -4.87 8.50
C ASN A 233 -9.20 -4.52 7.01
N ILE A 234 -8.58 -3.38 6.74
CA ILE A 234 -8.45 -2.82 5.38
C ILE A 234 -7.80 -3.79 4.38
N ASN A 235 -6.91 -4.69 4.81
CA ASN A 235 -6.27 -5.64 3.89
C ASN A 235 -7.27 -6.68 3.36
N HIS A 236 -8.19 -7.15 4.22
CA HIS A 236 -9.25 -8.07 3.79
C HIS A 236 -10.24 -7.37 2.87
N VAL A 237 -10.65 -6.14 3.22
CA VAL A 237 -11.54 -5.32 2.38
C VAL A 237 -10.93 -5.08 0.99
N LYS A 238 -9.64 -4.73 0.91
CA LYS A 238 -8.92 -4.53 -0.36
C LYS A 238 -8.83 -5.82 -1.19
N ALA A 239 -8.56 -6.96 -0.55
CA ALA A 239 -8.51 -8.25 -1.22
C ALA A 239 -9.88 -8.61 -1.82
N ILE A 240 -10.96 -8.46 -1.05
CA ILE A 240 -12.33 -8.71 -1.53
C ILE A 240 -12.67 -7.79 -2.71
N ALA A 241 -12.37 -6.50 -2.61
CA ALA A 241 -12.61 -5.54 -3.68
C ALA A 241 -11.90 -5.93 -4.99
N GLN A 242 -10.64 -6.34 -4.90
CA GLN A 242 -9.86 -6.81 -6.05
C GLN A 242 -10.44 -8.10 -6.65
N LEU A 243 -10.84 -9.06 -5.81
CA LEU A 243 -11.37 -10.34 -6.27
C LEU A 243 -12.72 -10.18 -6.97
N TYR A 244 -13.62 -9.33 -6.46
CA TYR A 244 -14.86 -8.99 -7.18
C TYR A 244 -14.58 -8.31 -8.52
N GLU A 245 -13.58 -7.41 -8.58
CA GLU A 245 -13.20 -6.77 -9.84
C GLU A 245 -12.68 -7.79 -10.87
N GLU A 246 -11.88 -8.77 -10.44
CA GLU A 246 -11.38 -9.85 -11.30
C GLU A 246 -12.49 -10.77 -11.80
N LEU A 247 -13.54 -10.98 -11.02
CA LEU A 247 -14.75 -11.71 -11.43
C LEU A 247 -15.67 -10.88 -12.35
N GLY A 248 -15.38 -9.59 -12.53
CA GLY A 248 -16.21 -8.67 -13.30
C GLY A 248 -17.47 -8.20 -12.57
N ASP A 249 -17.62 -8.51 -11.28
CA ASP A 249 -18.70 -7.98 -10.45
C ASP A 249 -18.35 -6.56 -10.00
N LEU A 250 -18.52 -5.62 -10.92
CA LEU A 250 -18.17 -4.21 -10.72
C LEU A 250 -18.96 -3.57 -9.57
N THR A 251 -20.18 -4.04 -9.30
CA THR A 251 -21.06 -3.50 -8.25
C THR A 251 -20.49 -3.82 -6.88
N ASN A 252 -20.18 -5.10 -6.62
CA ASN A 252 -19.58 -5.49 -5.35
C ASN A 252 -18.13 -5.01 -5.22
N ALA A 253 -17.37 -4.99 -6.32
CA ALA A 253 -16.03 -4.42 -6.30
C ALA A 253 -16.05 -2.96 -5.83
N LEU A 254 -16.92 -2.13 -6.43
CA LEU A 254 -17.05 -0.72 -6.10
C LEU A 254 -17.44 -0.51 -4.63
N SER A 255 -18.41 -1.26 -4.10
CA SER A 255 -18.86 -1.11 -2.71
C SER A 255 -17.74 -1.39 -1.71
N PHE A 256 -16.93 -2.43 -1.92
CA PHE A 256 -15.78 -2.73 -1.06
C PHE A 256 -14.63 -1.73 -1.25
N PHE A 257 -14.39 -1.21 -2.45
CA PHE A 257 -13.42 -0.12 -2.65
C PHE A 257 -13.85 1.18 -1.96
N GLU A 258 -15.13 1.55 -2.02
CA GLU A 258 -15.69 2.69 -1.31
C GLU A 258 -15.60 2.51 0.21
N TYR A 259 -15.91 1.31 0.71
CA TYR A 259 -15.73 1.01 2.12
C TYR A 259 -14.25 1.09 2.55
N ALA A 260 -13.31 0.56 1.76
CA ALA A 260 -11.87 0.69 2.01
C ALA A 260 -11.42 2.16 2.10
N LEU A 261 -12.01 3.04 1.29
CA LEU A 261 -11.77 4.49 1.35
C LEU A 261 -12.31 5.13 2.62
N THR A 262 -13.40 4.63 3.20
CA THR A 262 -13.85 5.12 4.51
C THR A 262 -12.88 4.77 5.65
N LEU A 263 -12.18 3.63 5.52
CA LEU A 263 -11.17 3.19 6.48
C LEU A 263 -9.83 3.90 6.32
N ASN A 264 -9.47 4.27 5.08
CA ASN A 264 -8.26 5.04 4.77
C ASN A 264 -8.50 6.09 3.67
N PRO A 265 -9.06 7.27 4.03
CA PRO A 265 -9.40 8.32 3.06
C PRO A 265 -8.19 8.91 2.31
N GLY A 266 -6.97 8.71 2.81
CA GLY A 266 -5.73 9.25 2.24
C GLY A 266 -5.07 8.36 1.17
N ASP A 267 -5.60 7.14 0.93
CA ASP A 267 -5.03 6.22 -0.07
C ASP A 267 -5.43 6.64 -1.49
N VAL A 268 -4.56 7.42 -2.14
CA VAL A 268 -4.74 7.89 -3.52
C VAL A 268 -4.91 6.74 -4.52
N SER A 269 -4.29 5.58 -4.26
CA SER A 269 -4.42 4.42 -5.16
C SER A 269 -5.82 3.82 -5.08
N LEU A 270 -6.38 3.70 -3.87
CA LEU A 270 -7.76 3.27 -3.68
C LEU A 270 -8.74 4.27 -4.28
N GLN A 271 -8.47 5.56 -4.09
CA GLN A 271 -9.34 6.62 -4.61
C GLN A 271 -9.46 6.52 -6.13
N ARG A 272 -8.33 6.45 -6.82
CA ARG A 272 -8.30 6.29 -8.29
C ARG A 272 -9.00 5.02 -8.75
N ARG A 273 -8.85 3.91 -8.02
CA ARG A 273 -9.47 2.63 -8.39
C ARG A 273 -10.99 2.66 -8.22
N ALA A 274 -11.48 3.23 -7.12
CA ALA A 274 -12.90 3.42 -6.87
C ALA A 274 -13.53 4.35 -7.92
N GLU A 275 -12.87 5.46 -8.27
CA GLU A 275 -13.33 6.38 -9.32
C GLU A 275 -13.44 5.66 -10.68
N LEU A 276 -12.41 4.91 -11.08
CA LEU A 276 -12.43 4.13 -12.31
C LEU A 276 -13.56 3.08 -12.34
N LEU A 277 -13.76 2.37 -11.24
CA LEU A 277 -14.82 1.36 -11.13
C LEU A 277 -16.21 1.99 -11.10
N ARG A 278 -16.35 3.16 -10.48
CA ARG A 278 -17.59 3.93 -10.51
C ARG A 278 -17.94 4.33 -11.94
N ASP A 279 -16.98 4.84 -12.70
CA ASP A 279 -17.18 5.18 -14.10
C ASP A 279 -17.62 3.95 -14.92
N LYS A 280 -16.90 2.83 -14.78
CA LYS A 280 -17.25 1.58 -15.49
C LYS A 280 -18.62 1.03 -15.11
N SER A 281 -18.96 1.05 -13.82
CA SER A 281 -20.26 0.59 -13.32
C SER A 281 -21.39 1.48 -13.86
N GLN A 282 -21.18 2.80 -13.87
CA GLN A 282 -22.11 3.75 -14.48
C GLN A 282 -22.25 3.54 -15.99
N ASP A 283 -21.15 3.31 -16.71
CA ASP A 283 -21.18 2.99 -18.16
C ASP A 283 -22.00 1.73 -18.44
N ALA A 284 -21.77 0.66 -17.68
CA ALA A 284 -22.51 -0.58 -17.81
C ALA A 284 -24.01 -0.40 -17.51
N TYR A 285 -24.34 0.37 -16.48
CA TYR A 285 -25.72 0.67 -16.10
C TYR A 285 -26.43 1.54 -17.15
N ILE A 286 -25.74 2.57 -17.69
CA ILE A 286 -26.23 3.37 -18.81
C ILE A 286 -26.54 2.47 -20.01
N ALA A 287 -25.60 1.61 -20.40
CA ALA A 287 -25.78 0.70 -21.53
C ALA A 287 -26.96 -0.25 -21.33
N GLN A 288 -27.18 -0.73 -20.09
CA GLN A 288 -28.31 -1.57 -19.75
C GLN A 288 -29.65 -0.82 -19.90
N ILE A 289 -29.75 0.40 -19.38
CA ILE A 289 -30.95 1.24 -19.52
C ILE A 289 -31.22 1.55 -21.00
N GLU A 290 -30.18 1.88 -21.77
CA GLU A 290 -30.30 2.17 -23.20
C GLU A 290 -30.79 0.96 -23.99
N ALA A 291 -30.22 -0.22 -23.75
CA ALA A 291 -30.66 -1.46 -24.39
C ALA A 291 -32.12 -1.79 -24.04
N TRP A 292 -32.51 -1.57 -22.78
CA TRP A 292 -33.89 -1.75 -22.35
C TRP A 292 -34.84 -0.75 -23.00
N LEU A 293 -34.50 0.54 -23.04
CA LEU A 293 -35.29 1.58 -23.71
C LEU A 293 -35.42 1.36 -25.22
N ALA A 294 -34.41 0.77 -25.85
CA ALA A 294 -34.46 0.39 -27.26
C ALA A 294 -35.41 -0.80 -27.51
N ALA A 295 -35.45 -1.77 -26.60
CA ALA A 295 -36.35 -2.92 -26.69
C ALA A 295 -37.80 -2.56 -26.31
N TYR A 296 -38.00 -1.61 -25.39
CA TYR A 296 -39.30 -1.26 -24.81
C TYR A 296 -39.55 0.26 -24.79
N PRO A 297 -39.60 0.93 -25.96
CA PRO A 297 -39.68 2.39 -26.04
C PRO A 297 -40.96 3.00 -25.45
N ASP A 298 -42.06 2.22 -25.44
CA ASP A 298 -43.40 2.65 -25.03
C ASP A 298 -43.87 1.99 -23.72
N ALA A 299 -42.96 1.33 -22.98
CA ALA A 299 -43.29 0.78 -21.67
C ALA A 299 -43.73 1.90 -20.69
N PRO A 300 -44.65 1.64 -19.75
CA PRO A 300 -45.07 2.63 -18.75
C PRO A 300 -43.91 3.29 -18.00
N GLU A 301 -42.84 2.52 -17.73
CA GLU A 301 -41.64 2.94 -17.01
C GLU A 301 -40.61 3.66 -17.92
N ALA A 302 -40.81 3.70 -19.24
CA ALA A 302 -39.84 4.26 -20.18
C ALA A 302 -39.59 5.77 -19.97
N ALA A 303 -40.60 6.52 -19.54
CA ALA A 303 -40.43 7.92 -19.19
C ALA A 303 -39.51 8.10 -17.97
N GLU A 304 -39.69 7.27 -16.94
CA GLU A 304 -38.85 7.28 -15.73
C GLU A 304 -37.41 6.84 -16.06
N GLN A 305 -37.23 5.78 -16.84
CA GLN A 305 -35.91 5.31 -17.24
C GLN A 305 -35.13 6.35 -18.08
N ARG A 306 -35.82 7.11 -18.94
CA ARG A 306 -35.22 8.26 -19.65
C ARG A 306 -34.79 9.36 -18.70
N GLN A 307 -35.59 9.66 -17.67
CA GLN A 307 -35.21 10.65 -16.65
C GLN A 307 -34.00 10.18 -15.82
N ASN A 308 -33.97 8.91 -15.42
CA ASN A 308 -32.85 8.31 -14.70
C ASN A 308 -31.56 8.37 -15.53
N LEU A 309 -31.64 7.98 -16.82
CA LEU A 309 -30.52 8.08 -17.75
C LEU A 309 -30.01 9.52 -17.88
N ALA A 310 -30.91 10.49 -18.04
CA ALA A 310 -30.55 11.91 -18.11
C ALA A 310 -29.88 12.41 -16.81
N ALA A 311 -30.37 11.99 -15.65
CA ALA A 311 -29.80 12.36 -14.35
C ALA A 311 -28.37 11.82 -14.17
N ILE A 312 -28.12 10.57 -14.56
CA ILE A 312 -26.77 9.95 -14.46
C ILE A 312 -25.79 10.66 -15.39
N ARG A 313 -26.19 10.92 -16.64
CA ARG A 313 -25.35 11.66 -17.60
C ARG A 313 -25.04 13.07 -17.11
N LEU A 314 -26.03 13.76 -16.55
CA LEU A 314 -25.83 15.07 -15.92
C LEU A 314 -24.85 14.98 -14.75
N GLN A 315 -24.95 13.97 -13.89
CA GLN A 315 -24.03 13.80 -12.77
C GLN A 315 -22.58 13.65 -13.26
N ARG A 316 -22.35 12.85 -14.31
CA ARG A 316 -21.00 12.65 -14.89
C ARG A 316 -20.45 13.93 -15.53
N ALA A 317 -21.30 14.68 -16.22
CA ALA A 317 -20.90 15.93 -16.86
C ALA A 317 -20.93 17.15 -15.91
N SER A 318 -21.37 16.96 -14.66
CA SER A 318 -21.76 18.06 -13.76
C SER A 318 -20.62 19.05 -13.48
N SER A 319 -19.39 18.58 -13.28
CA SER A 319 -18.23 19.44 -13.01
C SER A 319 -17.90 20.33 -14.22
N MET A 320 -17.79 19.72 -15.40
CA MET A 320 -17.52 20.44 -16.65
C MET A 320 -18.63 21.44 -17.00
N ILE A 321 -19.89 21.02 -16.85
CA ILE A 321 -21.04 21.90 -17.08
C ILE A 321 -21.08 23.02 -16.05
N SER A 322 -20.81 22.75 -14.77
CA SER A 322 -20.81 23.76 -13.70
C SER A 322 -19.76 24.83 -13.95
N GLU A 323 -18.54 24.44 -14.34
CA GLU A 323 -17.48 25.39 -14.68
C GLU A 323 -17.85 26.25 -15.90
N ALA A 324 -18.35 25.62 -16.97
CA ALA A 324 -18.79 26.33 -18.17
C ALA A 324 -19.95 27.29 -17.86
N LYS A 325 -20.92 26.89 -17.03
CA LYS A 325 -22.02 27.74 -16.56
C LYS A 325 -21.50 28.94 -15.79
N ALA A 326 -20.61 28.73 -14.82
CA ALA A 326 -20.05 29.82 -14.03
C ALA A 326 -19.31 30.85 -14.90
N ARG A 327 -18.64 30.42 -15.98
CA ARG A 327 -18.01 31.32 -16.95
C ARG A 327 -19.04 32.14 -17.73
N VAL A 328 -20.13 31.53 -18.19
CA VAL A 328 -21.23 32.24 -18.85
C VAL A 328 -21.93 33.20 -17.90
N GLU A 329 -22.15 32.85 -16.63
CA GLU A 329 -22.76 33.73 -15.64
C GLU A 329 -21.91 34.98 -15.36
N ARG A 330 -20.57 34.82 -15.32
CA ARG A 330 -19.64 35.94 -15.16
C ARG A 330 -19.60 36.85 -16.39
N ASN A 331 -19.83 36.32 -17.58
CA ASN A 331 -19.86 37.09 -18.82
C ASN A 331 -20.98 36.63 -19.78
N PRO A 332 -22.24 37.02 -19.52
CA PRO A 332 -23.40 36.48 -20.25
C PRO A 332 -23.51 36.92 -21.72
N THR A 333 -22.80 37.97 -22.12
CA THR A 333 -22.83 38.49 -23.49
C THR A 333 -21.80 37.82 -24.38
N ASP A 334 -20.82 37.12 -23.81
CA ASP A 334 -19.79 36.39 -24.55
C ASP A 334 -20.37 35.15 -25.22
N LYS A 335 -20.48 35.23 -26.55
CA LYS A 335 -21.01 34.16 -27.38
C LYS A 335 -20.06 32.96 -27.48
N GLY A 336 -18.76 33.17 -27.29
CA GLY A 336 -17.76 32.10 -27.23
C GLY A 336 -18.00 31.22 -26.01
N LEU A 337 -18.20 31.82 -24.84
CA LEU A 337 -18.52 31.07 -23.62
C LEU A 337 -19.84 30.30 -23.73
N ARG A 338 -20.85 30.88 -24.37
CA ARG A 338 -22.11 30.17 -24.64
C ARG A 338 -21.93 28.97 -25.58
N PHE A 339 -21.04 29.09 -26.57
CA PHE A 339 -20.69 27.97 -27.44
C PHE A 339 -20.00 26.84 -26.68
N GLU A 340 -19.08 27.18 -25.76
CA GLU A 340 -18.42 26.19 -24.90
C GLU A 340 -19.42 25.49 -23.97
N LEU A 341 -20.34 26.25 -23.35
CA LEU A 341 -21.42 25.66 -22.54
C LEU A 341 -22.34 24.76 -23.38
N GLY A 342 -22.72 25.20 -24.58
CA GLY A 342 -23.50 24.38 -25.51
C GLY A 342 -22.78 23.09 -25.93
N GLN A 343 -21.46 23.13 -26.12
CA GLN A 343 -20.65 21.92 -26.35
C GLN A 343 -20.62 20.99 -25.14
N ALA A 344 -20.46 21.53 -23.93
CA ALA A 344 -20.49 20.72 -22.71
C ALA A 344 -21.84 20.02 -22.53
N PHE A 345 -22.96 20.72 -22.78
CA PHE A 345 -24.28 20.11 -22.79
C PHE A 345 -24.45 19.06 -23.89
N PHE A 346 -23.97 19.33 -25.10
CA PHE A 346 -24.03 18.36 -26.20
C PHE A 346 -23.25 17.08 -25.89
N ALA A 347 -22.04 17.21 -25.34
CA ALA A 347 -21.21 16.08 -24.93
C ALA A 347 -21.86 15.25 -23.81
N ALA A 348 -22.68 15.89 -22.97
CA ALA A 348 -23.50 15.23 -21.95
C ALA A 348 -24.82 14.66 -22.49
N GLU A 349 -25.05 14.72 -23.81
CA GLU A 349 -26.31 14.38 -24.48
C GLU A 349 -27.55 15.16 -23.98
N MET A 350 -27.31 16.32 -23.36
CA MET A 350 -28.34 17.25 -22.89
C MET A 350 -28.74 18.20 -24.02
N PHE A 351 -29.34 17.63 -25.06
CA PHE A 351 -29.63 18.36 -26.29
C PHE A 351 -30.62 19.52 -26.07
N THR A 352 -31.57 19.38 -25.14
CA THR A 352 -32.57 20.43 -24.87
C THR A 352 -31.93 21.69 -24.29
N GLU A 353 -30.97 21.51 -23.38
CA GLU A 353 -30.23 22.56 -22.69
C GLU A 353 -29.13 23.15 -23.58
N ALA A 354 -28.55 22.34 -24.47
CA ALA A 354 -27.59 22.81 -25.46
C ALA A 354 -28.21 23.81 -26.46
N LEU A 355 -29.46 23.59 -26.88
CA LEU A 355 -30.14 24.40 -27.91
C LEU A 355 -30.13 25.91 -27.64
N PRO A 356 -30.63 26.44 -26.50
CA PRO A 356 -30.66 27.89 -26.26
C PRO A 356 -29.26 28.51 -26.23
N GLU A 357 -28.26 27.81 -25.68
CA GLU A 357 -26.88 28.31 -25.62
C GLU A 357 -26.24 28.36 -27.01
N LEU A 358 -26.46 27.33 -27.83
CA LEU A 358 -25.97 27.30 -29.20
C LEU A 358 -26.71 28.28 -30.13
N GLN A 359 -28.01 28.53 -29.90
CA GLN A 359 -28.77 29.56 -30.60
C GLN A 359 -28.20 30.96 -30.31
N GLN A 360 -27.83 31.24 -29.06
CA GLN A 360 -27.15 32.48 -28.71
C GLN A 360 -25.74 32.57 -29.32
N ALA A 361 -24.99 31.46 -29.29
CA ALA A 361 -23.64 31.37 -29.87
C ALA A 361 -23.62 31.65 -31.38
N LYS A 362 -24.66 31.23 -32.12
CA LYS A 362 -24.83 31.43 -33.57
C LYS A 362 -24.76 32.92 -34.00
N ALA A 363 -24.98 33.86 -33.07
CA ALA A 363 -24.88 35.29 -33.34
C ALA A 363 -23.42 35.81 -33.52
N ASN A 364 -22.40 35.05 -33.12
CA ASN A 364 -21.00 35.45 -33.31
C ASN A 364 -20.46 34.91 -34.64
N PRO A 365 -20.05 35.79 -35.60
CA PRO A 365 -19.60 35.38 -36.92
C PRO A 365 -18.46 34.35 -36.93
N HIS A 366 -17.52 34.41 -35.97
CA HIS A 366 -16.34 33.54 -35.95
C HIS A 366 -16.64 32.09 -35.54
N ILE A 367 -17.73 31.86 -34.81
CA ILE A 367 -18.14 30.54 -34.33
C ILE A 367 -19.50 30.10 -34.89
N ARG A 368 -20.17 30.95 -35.66
CA ARG A 368 -21.51 30.75 -36.21
C ARG A 368 -21.67 29.40 -36.89
N ILE A 369 -20.79 29.06 -37.83
CA ILE A 369 -20.83 27.78 -38.55
C ILE A 369 -20.69 26.58 -37.60
N LYS A 370 -19.80 26.66 -36.62
CA LYS A 370 -19.61 25.59 -35.63
C LYS A 370 -20.84 25.45 -34.73
N ALA A 371 -21.44 26.55 -34.31
CA ALA A 371 -22.68 26.56 -33.55
C ALA A 371 -23.84 25.95 -34.35
N MET A 372 -23.95 26.25 -35.64
CA MET A 372 -24.98 25.70 -36.53
C MET A 372 -24.80 24.21 -36.81
N LEU A 373 -23.57 23.75 -36.96
CA LEU A 373 -23.25 22.32 -37.06
C LEU A 373 -23.71 21.59 -35.78
N LEU A 374 -23.40 22.13 -34.60
CA LEU A 374 -23.79 21.50 -33.34
C LEU A 374 -25.31 21.58 -33.08
N LEU A 375 -25.97 22.68 -33.45
CA LEU A 375 -27.43 22.81 -33.44
C LEU A 375 -28.09 21.74 -34.32
N GLY A 376 -27.60 21.57 -35.55
CA GLY A 376 -28.12 20.55 -36.45
C GLY A 376 -28.01 19.14 -35.86
N ARG A 377 -26.88 18.83 -35.22
CA ARG A 377 -26.70 17.56 -34.48
C ARG A 377 -27.65 17.42 -33.29
N CYS A 378 -27.87 18.48 -32.50
CA CYS A 378 -28.87 18.46 -31.42
C CYS A 378 -30.27 18.13 -31.95
N PHE A 379 -30.68 18.77 -33.05
CA PHE A 379 -31.99 18.52 -33.66
C PHE A 379 -32.11 17.10 -34.20
N GLU A 380 -31.08 16.60 -34.88
CA GLU A 380 -31.00 15.23 -35.40
C GLU A 380 -31.14 14.19 -34.28
N LYS A 381 -30.41 14.37 -33.16
CA LYS A 381 -30.50 13.48 -31.99
C LYS A 381 -31.85 13.51 -31.29
N LYS A 382 -32.61 14.60 -31.45
CA LYS A 382 -34.00 14.72 -30.97
C LYS A 382 -35.03 14.28 -32.02
N ASN A 383 -34.61 13.66 -33.13
CA ASN A 383 -35.45 13.29 -34.28
C ASN A 383 -36.22 14.47 -34.93
N MET A 384 -35.76 15.70 -34.71
CA MET A 384 -36.29 16.92 -35.35
C MET A 384 -35.56 17.16 -36.68
N ASN A 385 -35.71 16.20 -37.60
CA ASN A 385 -34.90 16.13 -38.83
C ASN A 385 -35.10 17.31 -39.78
N ASP A 386 -36.28 17.94 -39.78
CA ASP A 386 -36.59 19.15 -40.53
C ASP A 386 -35.75 20.36 -40.06
N LEU A 387 -35.65 20.57 -38.75
CA LEU A 387 -34.81 21.61 -38.16
C LEU A 387 -33.32 21.32 -38.34
N ALA A 388 -32.92 20.05 -38.25
CA ALA A 388 -31.55 19.64 -38.53
C ALA A 388 -31.14 19.95 -39.98
N ARG A 389 -31.97 19.56 -40.96
CA ARG A 389 -31.78 19.87 -42.39
C ARG A 389 -31.67 21.38 -42.61
N SER A 390 -32.55 22.16 -41.99
CA SER A 390 -32.53 23.62 -42.09
C SER A 390 -31.21 24.22 -41.58
N SER A 391 -30.75 23.81 -40.40
CA SER A 391 -29.50 24.30 -39.80
C SER A 391 -28.27 23.95 -40.64
N PHE A 392 -28.17 22.71 -41.14
CA PHE A 392 -27.07 22.30 -42.00
C PHE A 392 -27.11 22.99 -43.37
N SER A 393 -28.29 23.17 -43.97
CA SER A 393 -28.44 23.89 -45.23
C SER A 393 -28.04 25.37 -45.11
N GLU A 394 -28.43 26.04 -44.03
CA GLU A 394 -28.03 27.41 -43.76
C GLU A 394 -26.51 27.50 -43.57
N ALA A 395 -25.89 26.56 -42.85
CA ALA A 395 -24.44 26.54 -42.65
C ALA A 395 -23.69 26.30 -43.98
N ASN A 396 -24.20 25.39 -44.82
CA ASN A 396 -23.62 25.10 -46.13
C ASN A 396 -23.64 26.31 -47.07
N LYS A 397 -24.72 27.10 -47.04
CA LYS A 397 -24.86 28.31 -47.86
C LYS A 397 -23.84 29.40 -47.51
N GLU A 398 -23.43 29.48 -46.25
CA GLU A 398 -22.44 30.45 -45.79
C GLU A 398 -20.99 30.02 -46.11
N LEU A 399 -20.76 28.72 -46.38
CA LEU A 399 -19.44 28.19 -46.71
C LEU A 399 -19.22 28.18 -48.23
N THR A 400 -18.34 29.04 -48.71
CA THR A 400 -17.97 29.11 -50.14
C THR A 400 -16.86 28.14 -50.53
N ILE A 401 -15.94 27.86 -49.59
CA ILE A 401 -14.78 26.99 -49.82
C ILE A 401 -15.13 25.56 -49.39
N MET A 402 -14.75 24.58 -50.21
CA MET A 402 -14.90 23.16 -49.90
C MET A 402 -13.78 22.68 -48.97
N ASP A 403 -13.82 23.11 -47.71
CA ASP A 403 -12.90 22.68 -46.66
C ASP A 403 -13.47 21.48 -45.86
N ASN A 404 -12.72 21.02 -44.85
CA ASN A 404 -13.19 19.92 -43.99
C ASN A 404 -14.50 20.24 -43.25
N THR A 405 -14.74 21.51 -42.93
CA THR A 405 -15.97 21.94 -42.25
C THR A 405 -17.17 21.81 -43.18
N LYS A 406 -17.04 22.27 -44.44
CA LYS A 406 -18.09 22.16 -45.44
C LYS A 406 -18.39 20.71 -45.79
N LYS A 407 -17.35 19.88 -45.96
CA LYS A 407 -17.51 18.44 -46.16
C LYS A 407 -18.26 17.78 -45.01
N GLU A 408 -17.96 18.14 -43.76
CA GLU A 408 -18.68 17.61 -42.61
C GLU A 408 -20.16 18.03 -42.59
N ILE A 409 -20.46 19.29 -42.86
CA ILE A 409 -21.84 19.80 -42.92
C ILE A 409 -22.63 19.11 -44.04
N LEU A 410 -22.05 18.97 -45.23
CA LEU A 410 -22.68 18.26 -46.36
C LEU A 410 -22.94 16.79 -46.01
N TYR A 411 -22.01 16.15 -45.30
CA TYR A 411 -22.15 14.76 -44.91
C TYR A 411 -23.30 14.59 -43.89
N GLU A 412 -23.36 15.44 -42.87
CA GLU A 412 -24.45 15.43 -41.88
C GLU A 412 -25.81 15.78 -42.53
N LEU A 413 -25.82 16.74 -43.47
CA LEU A 413 -27.00 17.06 -44.27
C LEU A 413 -27.48 15.85 -45.06
N ALA A 414 -26.57 15.11 -45.69
CA ALA A 414 -26.91 13.92 -46.45
C ALA A 414 -27.52 12.82 -45.58
N LEU A 415 -26.96 12.59 -44.38
CA LEU A 415 -27.50 11.62 -43.42
C LEU A 415 -28.90 12.01 -42.94
N VAL A 416 -29.14 13.29 -42.65
CA VAL A 416 -30.47 13.77 -42.26
C VAL A 416 -31.46 13.65 -43.41
N CYS A 417 -31.08 14.02 -44.64
CA CYS A 417 -31.92 13.83 -45.83
C CYS A 417 -32.28 12.35 -46.04
N GLU A 418 -31.35 11.43 -45.84
CA GLU A 418 -31.60 10.00 -45.90
C GLU A 418 -32.62 9.55 -44.84
N LYS A 419 -32.48 10.02 -43.59
CA LYS A 419 -33.47 9.77 -42.51
C LYS A 419 -34.87 10.31 -42.83
N MET A 420 -34.94 11.41 -43.57
CA MET A 420 -36.20 11.98 -44.06
C MET A 420 -36.76 11.27 -45.29
N GLY A 421 -36.04 10.30 -45.87
CA GLY A 421 -36.43 9.60 -47.10
C GLY A 421 -36.10 10.37 -48.40
N ASP A 422 -35.46 11.54 -48.31
CA ASP A 422 -35.06 12.37 -49.45
C ASP A 422 -33.70 11.92 -50.00
N LYS A 423 -33.72 10.73 -50.65
CA LYS A 423 -32.51 10.11 -51.22
C LYS A 423 -31.84 10.98 -52.29
N ALA A 424 -32.62 11.75 -53.04
CA ALA A 424 -32.09 12.64 -54.08
C ALA A 424 -31.22 13.73 -53.45
N ALA A 425 -31.76 14.48 -52.48
CA ALA A 425 -31.00 15.51 -51.79
C ALA A 425 -29.79 14.95 -51.03
N SER A 426 -29.92 13.76 -50.45
CA SER A 426 -28.81 13.06 -49.80
C SER A 426 -27.67 12.78 -50.79
N LEU A 427 -27.99 12.17 -51.93
CA LEU A 427 -27.01 11.83 -52.96
C LEU A 427 -26.35 13.08 -53.56
N ASP A 428 -27.09 14.15 -53.77
CA ASP A 428 -26.55 15.42 -54.29
C ASP A 428 -25.50 16.00 -53.34
N ALA A 429 -25.79 16.05 -52.03
CA ALA A 429 -24.82 16.51 -51.03
C ALA A 429 -23.57 15.61 -50.97
N LEU A 430 -23.74 14.28 -51.09
CA LEU A 430 -22.61 13.34 -51.12
C LEU A 430 -21.76 13.50 -52.40
N LYS A 431 -22.37 13.78 -53.56
CA LYS A 431 -21.66 14.03 -54.82
C LYS A 431 -20.80 15.28 -54.75
N GLU A 432 -21.27 16.34 -54.07
CA GLU A 432 -20.45 17.53 -53.82
C GLU A 432 -19.16 17.18 -53.07
N ILE A 433 -19.25 16.33 -52.04
CA ILE A 433 -18.07 15.85 -51.31
C ILE A 433 -17.20 14.96 -52.20
N TYR A 434 -17.80 13.98 -52.89
CA TYR A 434 -17.10 13.03 -53.75
C TYR A 434 -16.24 13.71 -54.81
N ASN A 435 -16.76 14.74 -55.45
CA ASN A 435 -16.04 15.50 -56.48
C ASN A 435 -14.82 16.26 -55.93
N ALA A 436 -14.84 16.63 -54.65
CA ALA A 436 -13.76 17.36 -54.00
C ALA A 436 -12.77 16.46 -53.26
N ASP A 437 -13.26 15.37 -52.67
CA ASP A 437 -12.51 14.43 -51.85
C ASP A 437 -13.15 13.03 -51.90
N TYR A 438 -12.64 12.21 -52.83
CA TYR A 438 -13.08 10.82 -53.02
C TYR A 438 -12.96 9.97 -51.74
N GLY A 439 -11.95 10.23 -50.91
CA GLY A 439 -11.64 9.44 -49.72
C GLY A 439 -12.39 9.83 -48.46
N TYR A 440 -13.33 10.79 -48.53
CA TYR A 440 -14.03 11.27 -47.35
C TYR A 440 -15.01 10.23 -46.79
N LYS A 441 -14.68 9.64 -45.65
CA LYS A 441 -15.52 8.64 -44.93
C LYS A 441 -15.99 7.51 -45.87
N ASP A 442 -17.29 7.25 -45.95
CA ASP A 442 -17.91 6.23 -46.80
C ASP A 442 -18.59 6.83 -48.06
N VAL A 443 -18.29 8.09 -48.41
CA VAL A 443 -18.95 8.83 -49.48
C VAL A 443 -18.82 8.12 -50.83
N ALA A 444 -17.63 7.68 -51.22
CA ALA A 444 -17.42 6.97 -52.50
C ALA A 444 -18.33 5.74 -52.62
N LYS A 445 -18.35 4.90 -51.58
CA LYS A 445 -19.20 3.71 -51.53
C LYS A 445 -20.67 4.07 -51.69
N ARG A 446 -21.16 5.09 -50.98
CA ARG A 446 -22.57 5.53 -51.04
C ARG A 446 -22.95 6.07 -52.42
N VAL A 447 -22.09 6.87 -53.03
CA VAL A 447 -22.33 7.48 -54.34
C VAL A 447 -22.29 6.41 -55.44
N GLU A 448 -21.26 5.57 -55.49
CA GLU A 448 -21.11 4.53 -56.51
C GLU A 448 -22.23 3.47 -56.43
N SER A 449 -22.65 3.09 -55.22
CA SER A 449 -23.76 2.14 -55.02
C SER A 449 -25.10 2.68 -55.53
N SER A 450 -25.24 3.98 -55.78
CA SER A 450 -26.46 4.56 -56.36
C SER A 450 -26.56 4.39 -57.88
N TYR A 451 -25.47 3.97 -58.54
CA TYR A 451 -25.41 3.70 -59.98
C TYR A 451 -25.46 2.20 -60.31
N SER A 452 -25.46 1.35 -59.28
CA SER A 452 -25.63 -0.11 -59.37
C SER A 452 -27.08 -0.47 -59.09
#